data_AF-A0A9P1M6X4-F1
#
_entry.id   AF-A0A9P1M6X4-F1
#
_cell.length_a   1.000
_cell.length_b   1.000
_cell.length_c   1.000
_cell.angle_alpha   90.00
_cell.angle_beta   90.00
_cell.angle_gamma   90.00
#
_symmetry.space_group_name_H-M   'P 1'
#
loop_
_entity.id
_entity.type
_entity.pdbx_description
1 polymer ?
#
loop_
_entity_poly.entity_id
_entity_poly.type
_entity_poly.pdbx_seq_one_letter_code
_entity_poly.pdbx_strand_id
1 'polypeptide(L)'
;MSYTQVDAGVYHTVLLRSDGCAVACGSNTSGQCNIPPVDEDIFYTQVSAGLGHTVLLRSDGRAVACGSNAHGRCNIPPLDEGVSYMQVSAGNVHTLLLQSDGGAVACGRNGSNGTCNIPPLDEGVWYTQVSAGVSHSLLLLCDGSAVAFGDNHFRECNLPSLEPGTFYLSDTDMLSGRDRVLQLDLISDDAIAVTCSDLAGEEVVCLNAGVSDLAWNNHKAIARQLHECLQNLRLVLPDGQLLASVCRANPGITVANVFERRKRARHT
;
A
#
# COMPACT_ATOMS: atom_id res chain seq x y z
N MET A 1 2.79 3.59 -30.23
CA MET A 1 2.00 4.72 -29.73
C MET A 1 0.66 4.16 -29.23
N SER A 2 0.53 3.95 -27.92
CA SER A 2 -0.67 3.38 -27.30
C SER A 2 -1.07 4.21 -26.07
N TYR A 3 -2.29 4.03 -25.57
CA TYR A 3 -2.68 4.50 -24.26
C TYR A 3 -2.36 3.42 -23.22
N THR A 4 -1.70 3.80 -22.14
CA THR A 4 -1.23 2.91 -21.06
C THR A 4 -2.10 3.00 -19.81
N GLN A 5 -2.80 4.13 -19.61
CA GLN A 5 -3.73 4.33 -18.50
C GLN A 5 -4.93 5.15 -18.96
N VAL A 6 -6.08 4.88 -18.36
CA VAL A 6 -7.29 5.70 -18.42
C VAL A 6 -7.80 5.89 -17.00
N ASP A 7 -8.26 7.09 -16.67
CA ASP A 7 -9.07 7.32 -15.47
C ASP A 7 -10.29 8.20 -15.81
N ALA A 8 -11.43 7.84 -15.23
CA ALA A 8 -12.70 8.49 -15.49
C ALA A 8 -13.18 9.22 -14.25
N GLY A 9 -13.14 10.55 -14.30
CA GLY A 9 -13.76 11.40 -13.32
C GLY A 9 -15.27 11.51 -13.54
N VAL A 10 -15.91 12.41 -12.80
CA VAL A 10 -17.38 12.55 -12.87
C VAL A 10 -17.83 13.20 -14.18
N TYR A 11 -17.06 14.15 -14.71
CA TYR A 11 -17.43 14.91 -15.92
C TYR A 11 -16.37 14.91 -17.02
N HIS A 12 -15.23 14.26 -16.81
CA HIS A 12 -14.13 14.19 -17.77
C HIS A 12 -13.36 12.88 -17.63
N THR A 13 -12.64 12.52 -18.68
CA THR A 13 -11.78 11.34 -18.75
C THR A 13 -10.38 11.79 -19.10
N VAL A 14 -9.38 11.17 -18.46
CA VAL A 14 -7.96 11.45 -18.70
C VAL A 14 -7.29 10.17 -19.19
N LEU A 15 -6.44 10.31 -20.19
CA LEU A 15 -5.73 9.22 -20.84
C LEU A 15 -4.23 9.49 -20.79
N LEU A 16 -3.46 8.52 -20.35
CA LEU A 16 -2.00 8.54 -20.40
C LEU A 16 -1.51 7.74 -21.62
N ARG A 17 -0.63 8.35 -22.41
CA ARG A 17 0.00 7.71 -23.58
C ARG A 17 1.32 7.04 -23.18
N SER A 18 1.75 6.07 -23.98
CA SER A 18 3.01 5.34 -23.82
C SER A 18 4.27 6.20 -23.95
N ASP A 19 4.16 7.41 -24.49
CA ASP A 19 5.24 8.40 -24.53
C ASP A 19 5.20 9.38 -23.36
N GLY A 20 4.32 9.14 -22.37
CA GLY A 20 4.20 9.92 -21.16
C GLY A 20 3.49 11.28 -21.33
N CYS A 21 2.88 11.53 -22.49
CA CYS A 21 1.93 12.63 -22.64
C CYS A 21 0.54 12.23 -22.08
N ALA A 22 -0.13 13.17 -21.41
CA ALA A 22 -1.52 12.99 -20.98
C ALA A 22 -2.46 13.87 -21.81
N VAL A 23 -3.66 13.36 -22.07
CA VAL A 23 -4.74 14.09 -22.75
C VAL A 23 -6.04 13.89 -21.99
N ALA A 24 -6.96 14.84 -22.09
CA ALA A 24 -8.24 14.77 -21.39
C ALA A 24 -9.39 15.21 -22.30
N CYS A 25 -10.56 14.62 -22.10
CA CYS A 25 -11.79 14.95 -22.83
C CYS A 25 -13.01 14.96 -21.91
N GLY A 26 -14.06 15.67 -22.32
CA GLY A 26 -15.27 15.88 -21.52
C GLY A 26 -15.45 17.34 -21.10
N SER A 27 -16.12 17.56 -19.97
CA SER A 27 -16.35 18.91 -19.42
C SER A 27 -15.02 19.59 -19.08
N ASN A 28 -14.86 20.84 -19.50
CA ASN A 28 -13.67 21.64 -19.21
C ASN A 28 -14.02 23.01 -18.60
N THR A 29 -15.20 23.16 -17.99
CA THR A 29 -15.69 24.45 -17.47
C THR A 29 -14.82 25.01 -16.35
N SER A 30 -14.05 24.16 -15.66
CA SER A 30 -13.10 24.55 -14.61
C SER A 30 -11.64 24.39 -15.03
N GLY A 31 -11.37 24.03 -16.29
CA GLY A 31 -10.00 23.74 -16.76
C GLY A 31 -9.49 22.34 -16.43
N GLN A 32 -10.36 21.39 -16.06
CA GLN A 32 -9.96 20.03 -15.68
C GLN A 32 -9.35 19.20 -16.83
N CYS A 33 -9.55 19.63 -18.08
CA CYS A 33 -8.90 19.05 -19.26
C CYS A 33 -7.65 19.83 -19.71
N ASN A 34 -7.30 20.94 -19.06
CA ASN A 34 -6.12 21.75 -19.39
C ASN A 34 -4.87 21.12 -18.76
N ILE A 35 -4.44 19.98 -19.29
CA ILE A 35 -3.25 19.27 -18.81
C ILE A 35 -2.02 20.19 -18.93
N PRO A 36 -1.29 20.45 -17.82
CA PRO A 36 -0.09 21.28 -17.87
C PRO A 36 0.96 20.71 -18.83
N PRO A 37 1.74 21.56 -19.52
CA PRO A 37 2.94 21.08 -20.19
C PRO A 37 3.98 20.62 -19.15
N VAL A 38 4.87 19.73 -19.58
CA VAL A 38 6.04 19.29 -18.82
C VAL A 38 7.31 19.81 -19.49
N ASP A 39 8.36 20.00 -18.69
CA ASP A 39 9.68 20.40 -19.17
C ASP A 39 10.30 19.31 -20.07
N GLU A 40 11.37 19.65 -20.78
CA GLU A 40 12.16 18.66 -21.53
C GLU A 40 12.64 17.54 -20.58
N ASP A 41 12.58 16.28 -21.06
CA ASP A 41 12.90 15.04 -20.32
C ASP A 41 11.96 14.65 -19.16
N ILE A 42 10.96 15.48 -18.84
CA ILE A 42 9.91 15.12 -17.89
C ILE A 42 8.69 14.60 -18.64
N PHE A 43 8.06 13.57 -18.08
CA PHE A 43 6.84 12.99 -18.63
C PHE A 43 5.92 12.51 -17.51
N TYR A 44 4.64 12.30 -17.82
CA TYR A 44 3.68 11.78 -16.87
C TYR A 44 3.77 10.26 -16.76
N THR A 45 3.72 9.76 -15.53
CA THR A 45 3.75 8.33 -15.20
C THR A 45 2.42 7.81 -14.67
N GLN A 46 1.57 8.71 -14.16
CA GLN A 46 0.23 8.38 -13.71
C GLN A 46 -0.72 9.56 -13.91
N VAL A 47 -1.99 9.25 -14.20
CA VAL A 47 -3.09 10.22 -14.22
C VAL A 47 -4.22 9.78 -13.28
N SER A 48 -4.91 10.73 -12.67
CA SER A 48 -6.17 10.48 -11.97
C SER A 48 -7.16 11.63 -12.12
N ALA A 49 -8.44 11.31 -12.26
CA ALA A 49 -9.52 12.25 -12.56
C ALA A 49 -10.60 12.23 -11.46
N GLY A 50 -10.78 13.37 -10.79
CA GLY A 50 -11.82 13.53 -9.76
C GLY A 50 -13.11 14.16 -10.30
N LEU A 51 -13.89 14.81 -9.41
CA LEU A 51 -15.15 15.48 -9.79
C LEU A 51 -14.98 16.56 -10.86
N GLY A 52 -13.96 17.40 -10.70
CA GLY A 52 -13.73 18.56 -11.55
C GLY A 52 -12.28 19.01 -11.54
N HIS A 53 -11.36 18.09 -11.25
CA HIS A 53 -9.93 18.32 -11.30
C HIS A 53 -9.22 17.04 -11.76
N THR A 54 -8.02 17.21 -12.29
CA THR A 54 -7.12 16.14 -12.72
C THR A 54 -5.83 16.27 -11.95
N VAL A 55 -5.27 15.14 -11.52
CA VAL A 55 -3.97 15.06 -10.86
C VAL A 55 -3.05 14.18 -11.70
N LEU A 56 -1.82 14.61 -11.88
CA LEU A 56 -0.82 13.92 -12.70
C LEU A 56 0.47 13.74 -11.92
N LEU A 57 1.01 12.52 -11.94
CA LEU A 57 2.33 12.20 -11.41
C LEU A 57 3.38 12.32 -12.51
N ARG A 58 4.47 13.01 -12.23
CA ARG A 58 5.61 13.22 -13.13
C ARG A 58 6.70 12.17 -12.87
N SER A 59 7.53 11.93 -13.88
CA SER A 59 8.67 11.01 -13.85
C SER A 59 9.78 11.43 -12.88
N ASP A 60 9.85 12.70 -12.49
CA ASP A 60 10.77 13.23 -11.47
C ASP A 60 10.24 13.09 -10.03
N GLY A 61 9.12 12.38 -9.85
CA GLY A 61 8.54 12.17 -8.52
C GLY A 61 7.78 13.38 -7.97
N ARG A 62 7.48 14.40 -8.79
CA ARG A 62 6.57 15.49 -8.42
C ARG A 62 5.16 15.23 -8.94
N ALA A 63 4.18 15.94 -8.40
CA ALA A 63 2.80 15.86 -8.88
C ALA A 63 2.27 17.27 -9.18
N VAL A 64 1.35 17.35 -10.14
CA VAL A 64 0.66 18.59 -10.51
C VAL A 64 -0.83 18.32 -10.62
N ALA A 65 -1.64 19.36 -10.46
CA ALA A 65 -3.08 19.27 -10.61
C ALA A 65 -3.65 20.44 -11.40
N CYS A 66 -4.70 20.19 -12.18
CA CYS A 66 -5.41 21.21 -12.95
C CYS A 66 -6.93 21.05 -12.80
N GLY A 67 -7.68 22.14 -13.02
CA GLY A 67 -9.13 22.16 -12.86
C GLY A 67 -9.61 22.97 -11.65
N SER A 68 -10.79 22.61 -11.14
CA SER A 68 -11.41 23.25 -9.99
C SER A 68 -10.55 23.11 -8.74
N ASN A 69 -10.10 24.24 -8.20
CA ASN A 69 -9.32 24.28 -6.95
C ASN A 69 -10.17 24.67 -5.72
N ALA A 70 -11.48 24.37 -5.74
CA ALA A 70 -12.33 24.63 -4.59
C ALA A 70 -11.82 23.86 -3.35
N HIS A 71 -11.64 24.57 -2.23
CA HIS A 71 -11.04 24.08 -1.00
C HIS A 71 -9.58 23.61 -1.13
N GLY A 72 -8.85 24.00 -2.17
CA GLY A 72 -7.42 23.70 -2.29
C GLY A 72 -7.10 22.27 -2.75
N ARG A 73 -8.03 21.57 -3.42
CA ARG A 73 -7.81 20.18 -3.90
C ARG A 73 -6.73 20.03 -4.97
N CYS A 74 -6.32 21.14 -5.60
CA CYS A 74 -5.18 21.19 -6.51
C CYS A 74 -3.90 21.74 -5.83
N ASN A 75 -3.95 22.10 -4.55
CA ASN A 75 -2.79 22.59 -3.81
C ASN A 75 -1.94 21.40 -3.34
N ILE A 76 -1.23 20.78 -4.28
CA ILE A 76 -0.33 19.66 -3.98
C ILE A 76 0.70 20.12 -2.94
N PRO A 77 0.82 19.44 -1.79
CA PRO A 77 1.79 19.80 -0.76
C PRO A 77 3.23 19.78 -1.29
N PRO A 78 4.15 20.58 -0.71
CA PRO A 78 5.57 20.39 -0.97
C PRO A 78 6.04 19.05 -0.40
N LEU A 79 7.13 18.53 -0.98
CA LEU A 79 7.84 17.35 -0.47
C LEU A 79 9.10 17.79 0.27
N ASP A 80 9.42 17.04 1.32
CA ASP A 80 10.72 17.11 1.98
C ASP A 80 11.85 16.66 1.04
N GLU A 81 13.09 17.00 1.40
CA GLU A 81 14.27 16.67 0.59
C GLU A 81 14.45 15.14 0.47
N GLY A 82 14.69 14.66 -0.75
CA GLY A 82 14.88 13.23 -1.02
C GLY A 82 13.58 12.41 -1.08
N VAL A 83 12.42 13.02 -0.84
CA VAL A 83 11.11 12.35 -0.96
C VAL A 83 10.48 12.65 -2.32
N SER A 84 9.87 11.65 -2.93
CA SER A 84 9.07 11.74 -4.15
C SER A 84 7.64 11.26 -3.92
N TYR A 85 6.70 11.71 -4.74
CA TYR A 85 5.40 11.06 -4.87
C TYR A 85 5.53 9.79 -5.71
N MET A 86 4.81 8.75 -5.30
CA MET A 86 4.80 7.44 -5.95
C MET A 86 3.42 7.08 -6.52
N GLN A 87 2.36 7.68 -5.99
CA GLN A 87 0.99 7.46 -6.45
C GLN A 87 0.15 8.70 -6.20
N VAL A 88 -0.80 8.97 -7.10
CA VAL A 88 -1.82 10.01 -6.95
C VAL A 88 -3.22 9.40 -7.11
N SER A 89 -4.19 9.95 -6.37
CA SER A 89 -5.60 9.58 -6.51
C SER A 89 -6.49 10.80 -6.26
N ALA A 90 -7.37 11.10 -7.21
CA ALA A 90 -8.24 12.26 -7.19
C ALA A 90 -9.68 11.88 -6.80
N GLY A 91 -10.15 12.36 -5.66
CA GLY A 91 -11.53 12.17 -5.20
C GLY A 91 -12.48 13.26 -5.70
N ASN A 92 -13.70 13.33 -5.14
CA ASN A 92 -14.61 14.42 -5.53
C ASN A 92 -14.27 15.75 -4.88
N VAL A 93 -13.60 15.74 -3.71
CA VAL A 93 -13.36 16.96 -2.92
C VAL A 93 -11.91 17.12 -2.44
N HIS A 94 -11.05 16.13 -2.70
CA HIS A 94 -9.68 16.07 -2.22
C HIS A 94 -8.80 15.24 -3.17
N THR A 95 -7.49 15.35 -2.98
CA THR A 95 -6.45 14.56 -3.62
C THR A 95 -5.66 13.82 -2.55
N LEU A 96 -5.34 12.54 -2.79
CA LEU A 96 -4.39 11.75 -2.00
C LEU A 96 -3.10 11.55 -2.79
N LEU A 97 -1.96 11.62 -2.10
CA LEU A 97 -0.65 11.35 -2.67
C LEU A 97 0.15 10.43 -1.75
N LEU A 98 0.66 9.34 -2.31
CA LEU A 98 1.59 8.43 -1.64
C LEU A 98 3.02 8.93 -1.80
N GLN A 99 3.81 8.91 -0.74
CA GLN A 99 5.20 9.34 -0.72
C GLN A 99 6.16 8.14 -0.72
N SER A 100 7.38 8.33 -1.25
CA SER A 100 8.41 7.29 -1.38
C SER A 100 9.03 6.86 -0.05
N ASP A 101 8.92 7.69 0.98
CA ASP A 101 9.29 7.38 2.35
C ASP A 101 8.23 6.54 3.08
N GLY A 102 7.14 6.19 2.38
CA GLY A 102 6.04 5.40 2.93
C GLY A 102 4.97 6.23 3.64
N GLY A 103 5.12 7.55 3.67
CA GLY A 103 4.09 8.49 4.11
C GLY A 103 2.98 8.68 3.08
N ALA A 104 1.95 9.41 3.46
CA ALA A 104 0.93 9.90 2.55
C ALA A 104 0.47 11.30 2.99
N VAL A 105 0.04 12.09 2.01
CA VAL A 105 -0.53 13.43 2.25
C VAL A 105 -1.83 13.59 1.48
N ALA A 106 -2.66 14.52 1.95
CA ALA A 106 -3.90 14.88 1.31
C ALA A 106 -4.04 16.40 1.19
N CYS A 107 -4.70 16.87 0.13
CA CYS A 107 -5.11 18.27 0.01
C CYS A 107 -6.55 18.38 -0.51
N GLY A 108 -7.25 19.44 -0.10
CA GLY A 108 -8.65 19.66 -0.46
C GLY A 108 -9.54 19.93 0.74
N ARG A 109 -10.82 19.58 0.60
CA ARG A 109 -11.82 19.84 1.63
C ARG A 109 -11.55 18.97 2.86
N ASN A 110 -11.22 19.61 3.98
CA ASN A 110 -11.06 18.95 5.26
C ASN A 110 -12.06 19.51 6.29
N GLY A 111 -13.32 19.08 6.19
CA GLY A 111 -14.38 19.50 7.10
C GLY A 111 -14.38 18.69 8.40
N SER A 112 -15.51 18.70 9.11
CA SER A 112 -15.71 17.89 10.33
C SER A 112 -15.61 16.37 10.11
N ASN A 113 -15.65 15.92 8.86
CA ASN A 113 -15.50 14.52 8.47
C ASN A 113 -14.03 14.10 8.30
N GLY A 114 -13.06 15.02 8.33
CA GLY A 114 -11.64 14.68 8.30
C GLY A 114 -11.15 14.01 7.02
N THR A 115 -11.72 14.31 5.84
CA THR A 115 -11.36 13.67 4.55
C THR A 115 -9.87 13.81 4.18
N CYS A 116 -9.14 14.79 4.75
CA CYS A 116 -7.69 14.94 4.54
C CYS A 116 -6.85 14.55 5.78
N ASN A 117 -7.46 13.99 6.83
CA ASN A 117 -6.75 13.58 8.04
C ASN A 117 -6.13 12.18 7.84
N ILE A 118 -4.96 12.14 7.19
CA ILE A 118 -4.18 10.89 7.06
C ILE A 118 -3.91 10.32 8.46
N PRO A 119 -4.27 9.05 8.74
CA PRO A 119 -4.00 8.43 10.03
C PRO A 119 -2.49 8.39 10.35
N PRO A 120 -2.08 8.46 11.63
CA PRO A 120 -0.69 8.24 11.99
C PRO A 120 -0.31 6.76 11.76
N LEU A 121 0.98 6.53 11.48
CA LEU A 121 1.56 5.20 11.31
C LEU A 121 2.25 4.73 12.60
N ASP A 122 2.12 3.44 12.88
CA ASP A 122 2.94 2.77 13.89
C ASP A 122 4.40 2.62 13.41
N GLU A 123 5.33 2.43 14.35
CA GLU A 123 6.73 2.20 14.02
C GLU A 123 6.92 0.96 13.11
N GLY A 124 7.72 1.12 12.05
CA GLY A 124 7.98 0.06 11.07
C GLY A 124 6.80 -0.26 10.15
N VAL A 125 5.77 0.60 10.11
CA VAL A 125 4.63 0.47 9.20
C VAL A 125 4.59 1.68 8.26
N TRP A 126 4.27 1.43 7.00
CA TRP A 126 4.12 2.48 5.99
C TRP A 126 2.99 2.17 5.02
N TYR A 127 2.56 3.19 4.28
CA TYR A 127 1.55 3.06 3.24
C TYR A 127 2.16 2.52 1.94
N THR A 128 1.41 1.65 1.27
CA THR A 128 1.80 1.04 -0.01
C THR A 128 0.87 1.43 -1.15
N GLN A 129 -0.34 1.88 -0.85
CA GLN A 129 -1.31 2.32 -1.86
C GLN A 129 -2.32 3.31 -1.27
N VAL A 130 -2.77 4.25 -2.09
CA VAL A 130 -3.83 5.22 -1.76
C VAL A 130 -4.98 5.13 -2.76
N SER A 131 -6.21 5.37 -2.30
CA SER A 131 -7.39 5.49 -3.16
C SER A 131 -8.38 6.50 -2.59
N ALA A 132 -8.76 7.48 -3.41
CA ALA A 132 -9.67 8.56 -3.05
C ALA A 132 -11.07 8.30 -3.63
N GLY A 133 -12.07 8.23 -2.76
CA GLY A 133 -13.48 8.18 -3.13
C GLY A 133 -14.10 9.57 -3.26
N VAL A 134 -15.44 9.64 -3.11
CA VAL A 134 -16.18 10.91 -3.16
C VAL A 134 -15.71 11.85 -2.05
N SER A 135 -15.86 11.41 -0.80
CA SER A 135 -15.48 12.16 0.42
C SER A 135 -14.82 11.29 1.47
N HIS A 136 -14.40 10.07 1.08
CA HIS A 136 -13.70 9.10 1.91
C HIS A 136 -12.42 8.65 1.18
N SER A 137 -11.52 8.07 1.96
CA SER A 137 -10.16 7.75 1.55
C SER A 137 -9.80 6.38 2.10
N LEU A 138 -9.12 5.56 1.30
CA LEU A 138 -8.58 4.26 1.71
C LEU A 138 -7.07 4.26 1.51
N LEU A 139 -6.36 3.72 2.48
CA LEU A 139 -4.92 3.48 2.41
C LEU A 139 -4.58 2.05 2.78
N LEU A 140 -3.73 1.42 1.98
CA LEU A 140 -3.17 0.10 2.24
C LEU A 140 -1.82 0.24 2.94
N LEU A 141 -1.56 -0.64 3.89
CA LEU A 141 -0.35 -0.66 4.68
C LEU A 141 0.53 -1.84 4.27
N CYS A 142 1.84 -1.70 4.49
CA CYS A 142 2.83 -2.73 4.20
C CYS A 142 2.62 -4.05 4.94
N ASP A 143 1.89 -4.03 6.06
CA ASP A 143 1.57 -5.22 6.86
C ASP A 143 0.28 -5.93 6.39
N GLY A 144 -0.22 -5.56 5.21
CA GLY A 144 -1.40 -6.14 4.59
C GLY A 144 -2.73 -5.75 5.25
N SER A 145 -2.70 -4.76 6.15
CA SER A 145 -3.92 -4.10 6.66
C SER A 145 -4.30 -2.89 5.79
N ALA A 146 -5.47 -2.33 6.06
CA ALA A 146 -5.96 -1.12 5.42
C ALA A 146 -6.61 -0.20 6.46
N VAL A 147 -6.61 1.09 6.18
CA VAL A 147 -7.35 2.11 6.95
C VAL A 147 -8.24 2.91 6.02
N ALA A 148 -9.40 3.33 6.53
CA ALA A 148 -10.31 4.22 5.83
C ALA A 148 -10.76 5.37 6.72
N PHE A 149 -10.91 6.57 6.14
CA PHE A 149 -11.29 7.79 6.85
C PHE A 149 -12.01 8.76 5.92
N GLY A 150 -12.62 9.79 6.50
CA GLY A 150 -13.47 10.74 5.79
C GLY A 150 -14.94 10.52 6.12
N ASP A 151 -15.79 10.81 5.14
CA ASP A 151 -17.23 10.61 5.28
C ASP A 151 -17.59 9.12 5.42
N ASN A 152 -18.47 8.80 6.36
CA ASN A 152 -18.91 7.44 6.63
C ASN A 152 -20.44 7.32 6.78
N HIS A 153 -21.23 8.27 6.26
CA HIS A 153 -22.69 8.21 6.35
C HIS A 153 -23.29 6.96 5.68
N PHE A 154 -22.63 6.41 4.66
CA PHE A 154 -23.05 5.20 3.96
C PHE A 154 -22.16 3.99 4.26
N ARG A 155 -21.37 4.06 5.35
CA ARG A 155 -20.44 3.00 5.78
C ARG A 155 -19.27 2.77 4.82
N GLU A 156 -18.90 3.77 4.01
CA GLU A 156 -17.82 3.65 3.03
C GLU A 156 -16.43 3.44 3.68
N CYS A 157 -16.26 3.87 4.93
CA CYS A 157 -15.06 3.61 5.72
C CYS A 157 -15.11 2.29 6.49
N ASN A 158 -16.21 1.52 6.41
CA ASN A 158 -16.30 0.23 7.08
C ASN A 158 -15.63 -0.85 6.23
N LEU A 159 -14.33 -1.01 6.42
CA LEU A 159 -13.53 -2.03 5.74
C LEU A 159 -14.05 -3.45 6.06
N PRO A 160 -14.05 -4.37 5.08
CA PRO A 160 -14.39 -5.77 5.31
C PRO A 160 -13.49 -6.38 6.38
N SER A 161 -14.08 -7.15 7.31
CA SER A 161 -13.29 -7.98 8.22
C SER A 161 -12.59 -9.07 7.43
N LEU A 162 -11.29 -9.23 7.66
CA LEU A 162 -10.49 -10.28 7.05
C LEU A 162 -10.51 -11.54 7.93
N GLU A 163 -10.67 -12.69 7.30
CA GLU A 163 -10.43 -13.99 7.94
C GLU A 163 -8.96 -14.08 8.35
N PRO A 164 -8.60 -14.76 9.46
CA PRO A 164 -7.20 -14.81 9.87
C PRO A 164 -6.33 -15.48 8.78
N GLY A 165 -5.14 -14.91 8.54
CA GLY A 165 -4.26 -15.34 7.43
C GLY A 165 -4.64 -14.79 6.05
N THR A 166 -5.70 -13.98 5.93
CA THR A 166 -5.96 -13.16 4.74
C THR A 166 -5.50 -11.72 4.96
N PHE A 167 -5.10 -11.06 3.89
CA PHE A 167 -4.55 -9.71 3.90
C PHE A 167 -4.82 -9.03 2.57
N TYR A 168 -4.84 -7.70 2.59
CA TYR A 168 -4.92 -6.92 1.37
C TYR A 168 -3.55 -6.91 0.68
N LEU A 169 -3.57 -6.95 -0.64
CA LEU A 169 -2.39 -6.86 -1.50
C LEU A 169 -2.40 -5.49 -2.19
N SER A 170 -1.23 -4.88 -2.36
CA SER A 170 -1.13 -3.71 -3.23
C SER A 170 -0.91 -4.19 -4.66
N ASP A 171 -1.63 -3.59 -5.59
CA ASP A 171 -1.51 -3.91 -7.02
C ASP A 171 -0.30 -3.21 -7.67
N THR A 172 0.32 -2.28 -6.95
CA THR A 172 1.45 -1.47 -7.41
C THR A 172 2.78 -2.17 -7.16
N ASP A 173 3.37 -2.69 -8.24
CA ASP A 173 4.74 -3.22 -8.26
C ASP A 173 5.83 -2.15 -7.97
N MET A 174 5.47 -0.87 -7.85
CA MET A 174 6.46 0.22 -7.70
C MET A 174 7.20 0.22 -6.34
N LEU A 175 6.66 -0.46 -5.33
CA LEU A 175 7.32 -0.72 -4.05
C LEU A 175 7.52 -2.24 -3.81
N SER A 176 7.18 -3.09 -4.79
CA SER A 176 7.40 -4.54 -4.66
C SER A 176 8.87 -4.85 -4.96
N GLY A 177 9.70 -4.79 -3.91
CA GLY A 177 10.98 -5.49 -3.94
C GLY A 177 10.79 -6.94 -4.36
N ARG A 178 11.84 -7.56 -4.93
CA ARG A 178 11.82 -9.00 -5.25
C ARG A 178 11.43 -9.78 -3.99
N ASP A 179 10.67 -10.87 -4.18
CA ASP A 179 10.31 -11.78 -3.10
C ASP A 179 11.53 -12.08 -2.22
N ARG A 180 11.45 -11.74 -0.94
CA ARG A 180 12.47 -12.06 0.05
C ARG A 180 12.10 -13.39 0.69
N VAL A 181 12.91 -14.41 0.43
CA VAL A 181 12.70 -15.75 0.95
C VAL A 181 13.59 -15.96 2.17
N LEU A 182 12.99 -16.30 3.30
CA LEU A 182 13.69 -16.62 4.54
C LEU A 182 13.23 -17.97 5.09
N GLN A 183 14.16 -18.72 5.64
CA GLN A 183 13.86 -19.96 6.35
C GLN A 183 13.51 -19.63 7.80
N LEU A 184 12.35 -20.10 8.28
CA LEU A 184 11.99 -20.06 9.69
C LEU A 184 12.51 -21.30 10.42
N ASP A 185 13.19 -21.06 11.52
CA ASP A 185 13.58 -22.11 12.45
C ASP A 185 13.20 -21.77 13.89
N LEU A 186 13.06 -22.83 14.70
CA LEU A 186 12.81 -22.78 16.12
C LEU A 186 14.12 -22.91 16.89
N ILE A 187 14.43 -21.97 17.77
CA ILE A 187 15.60 -22.07 18.65
C ILE A 187 15.29 -22.88 19.93
N SER A 188 14.09 -22.76 20.52
CA SER A 188 13.75 -23.47 21.77
C SER A 188 12.28 -23.87 21.88
N ASP A 189 12.00 -24.91 22.67
CA ASP A 189 10.65 -25.48 22.87
C ASP A 189 9.77 -24.61 23.80
N ASP A 190 10.35 -23.80 24.69
CA ASP A 190 9.63 -23.05 25.73
C ASP A 190 9.49 -21.54 25.44
N ALA A 191 10.40 -21.00 24.62
CA ALA A 191 10.33 -19.65 24.08
C ALA A 191 10.66 -19.76 22.59
N ILE A 192 9.67 -19.49 21.74
CA ILE A 192 9.87 -19.63 20.31
C ILE A 192 10.60 -18.39 19.84
N ALA A 193 11.92 -18.39 20.01
CA ALA A 193 12.76 -17.51 19.24
C ALA A 193 12.74 -18.03 17.79
N VAL A 194 12.05 -17.30 16.93
CA VAL A 194 12.00 -17.58 15.50
C VAL A 194 13.20 -16.92 14.87
N THR A 195 14.11 -17.71 14.31
CA THR A 195 15.16 -17.17 13.44
C THR A 195 14.70 -17.21 12.01
N CYS A 196 14.94 -16.11 11.30
CA CYS A 196 14.86 -16.06 9.86
C CYS A 196 16.27 -16.01 9.30
N SER A 197 16.68 -17.06 8.58
CA SER A 197 17.96 -17.07 7.86
C SER A 197 17.76 -16.79 6.38
N ASP A 198 18.73 -16.11 5.76
CA ASP A 198 18.76 -15.95 4.31
C ASP A 198 19.16 -17.26 3.61
N LEU A 199 19.24 -17.24 2.28
CA LEU A 199 19.64 -18.42 1.49
C LEU A 199 21.11 -18.84 1.73
N ALA A 200 21.94 -17.99 2.33
CA ALA A 200 23.30 -18.32 2.75
C ALA A 200 23.34 -18.96 4.15
N GLY A 201 22.22 -18.97 4.88
CA GLY A 201 22.11 -19.50 6.24
C GLY A 201 22.43 -18.47 7.34
N GLU A 202 22.68 -17.21 6.98
CA GLU A 202 22.97 -16.15 7.94
C GLU A 202 21.69 -15.69 8.63
N GLU A 203 21.73 -15.56 9.96
CA GLU A 203 20.59 -15.07 10.74
C GLU A 203 20.33 -13.60 10.43
N VAL A 204 19.08 -13.30 10.05
CA VAL A 204 18.64 -11.96 9.66
C VAL A 204 17.78 -11.33 10.75
N VAL A 205 16.89 -12.11 11.36
CA VAL A 205 15.94 -11.66 12.39
C VAL A 205 15.74 -12.75 13.42
N CYS A 206 15.64 -12.34 14.69
CA CYS A 206 15.26 -13.19 15.81
C CYS A 206 14.09 -12.55 16.58
N LEU A 207 12.97 -13.27 16.69
CA LEU A 207 11.76 -12.79 17.37
C LEU A 207 11.37 -13.72 18.51
N ASN A 208 11.10 -13.15 19.68
CA ASN A 208 10.51 -13.89 20.78
C ASN A 208 8.99 -14.02 20.56
N ALA A 209 8.56 -15.19 20.14
CA ALA A 209 7.16 -15.56 19.98
C ALA A 209 6.69 -16.46 21.13
N GLY A 210 5.46 -16.21 21.61
CA GLY A 210 4.78 -17.13 22.49
C GLY A 210 4.31 -18.38 21.76
N VAL A 211 4.37 -19.53 22.44
CA VAL A 211 3.86 -20.82 21.91
C VAL A 211 2.38 -20.76 21.50
N SER A 212 1.61 -19.91 22.14
CA SER A 212 0.17 -19.70 21.90
C SER A 212 -0.13 -18.58 20.91
N ASP A 213 0.88 -17.83 20.46
CA ASP A 213 0.66 -16.76 19.50
C ASP A 213 0.20 -17.35 18.18
N LEU A 214 -0.68 -16.62 17.48
CA LEU A 214 -1.03 -17.00 16.12
C LEU A 214 0.23 -16.92 15.25
N ALA A 215 0.49 -17.98 14.48
CA ALA A 215 1.67 -18.04 13.65
C ALA A 215 1.73 -16.90 12.62
N TRP A 216 0.56 -16.42 12.20
CA TRP A 216 0.45 -15.26 11.31
C TRP A 216 0.96 -13.95 11.93
N ASN A 217 0.83 -13.75 13.24
CA ASN A 217 1.33 -12.53 13.90
C ASN A 217 2.87 -12.44 13.80
N ASN A 218 3.54 -13.58 13.77
CA ASN A 218 4.98 -13.65 13.56
C ASN A 218 5.37 -13.21 12.14
N HIS A 219 4.60 -13.62 11.13
CA HIS A 219 4.83 -13.17 9.75
C HIS A 219 4.81 -11.62 9.66
N LYS A 220 3.81 -11.00 10.28
CA LYS A 220 3.72 -9.53 10.36
C LYS A 220 4.87 -8.90 11.13
N ALA A 221 5.24 -9.46 12.28
CA ALA A 221 6.34 -8.96 13.08
C ALA A 221 7.69 -9.01 12.35
N ILE A 222 7.96 -10.10 11.63
CA ILE A 222 9.20 -10.25 10.82
C ILE A 222 9.22 -9.20 9.71
N ALA A 223 8.11 -9.03 8.98
CA ALA A 223 8.01 -8.03 7.91
C ALA A 223 8.33 -6.62 8.41
N ARG A 224 7.79 -6.24 9.57
CA ARG A 224 8.06 -4.94 10.20
C ARG A 224 9.52 -4.75 10.59
N GLN A 225 10.14 -5.75 11.23
CA GLN A 225 11.56 -5.66 11.62
C GLN A 225 12.51 -5.59 10.43
N LEU A 226 12.17 -6.24 9.32
CA LEU A 226 12.97 -6.19 8.11
C LEU A 226 12.73 -4.93 7.27
N HIS A 227 11.73 -4.11 7.62
CA HIS A 227 11.20 -3.07 6.75
C HIS A 227 10.83 -3.61 5.36
N GLU A 228 10.19 -4.78 5.32
CA GLU A 228 9.72 -5.44 4.11
C GLU A 228 8.20 -5.44 4.02
N CYS A 229 7.68 -5.29 2.80
CA CYS A 229 6.24 -5.46 2.58
C CYS A 229 5.85 -6.93 2.81
N LEU A 230 4.75 -7.15 3.54
CA LEU A 230 4.25 -8.50 3.84
C LEU A 230 3.99 -9.31 2.56
N GLN A 231 3.58 -8.64 1.48
CA GLN A 231 3.33 -9.27 0.18
C GLN A 231 4.60 -9.80 -0.51
N ASN A 232 5.79 -9.31 -0.14
CA ASN A 232 7.08 -9.73 -0.70
C ASN A 232 7.79 -10.76 0.19
N LEU A 233 7.35 -10.93 1.45
CA LEU A 233 8.01 -11.82 2.39
C LEU A 233 7.50 -13.25 2.25
N ARG A 234 8.41 -14.18 1.92
CA ARG A 234 8.17 -15.61 1.81
C ARG A 234 8.89 -16.33 2.94
N LEU A 235 8.09 -16.80 3.90
CA LEU A 235 8.56 -17.48 5.09
C LEU A 235 8.43 -18.99 4.88
N VAL A 236 9.57 -19.68 4.72
CA VAL A 236 9.65 -21.11 4.44
C VAL A 236 9.87 -21.86 5.75
N LEU A 237 8.98 -22.78 6.06
CA LEU A 237 9.10 -23.67 7.21
C LEU A 237 10.13 -24.79 6.94
N PRO A 238 10.64 -25.46 7.98
CA PRO A 238 11.66 -26.51 7.80
C PRO A 238 11.21 -27.72 6.98
N ASP A 239 9.90 -27.92 6.81
CA ASP A 239 9.31 -28.95 5.95
C ASP A 239 9.14 -28.50 4.48
N GLY A 240 9.61 -27.29 4.14
CA GLY A 240 9.52 -26.69 2.82
C GLY A 240 8.18 -26.01 2.51
N GLN A 241 7.20 -26.04 3.42
CA GLN A 241 5.93 -25.34 3.23
C GLN A 241 6.10 -23.83 3.50
N LEU A 242 5.32 -23.00 2.82
CA LEU A 242 5.23 -21.59 3.18
C LEU A 242 4.32 -21.42 4.40
N LEU A 243 4.77 -20.63 5.38
CA LEU A 243 3.98 -20.29 6.56
C LEU A 243 2.60 -19.73 6.18
N ALA A 244 2.55 -18.83 5.19
CA ALA A 244 1.30 -18.26 4.69
C ALA A 244 0.33 -19.33 4.13
N SER A 245 0.84 -20.41 3.53
CA SER A 245 0.01 -21.53 3.07
C SER A 245 -0.60 -22.31 4.24
N VAL A 246 0.20 -22.54 5.29
CA VAL A 246 -0.24 -23.22 6.51
C VAL A 246 -1.28 -22.39 7.25
N CYS A 247 -1.06 -21.08 7.40
CA CYS A 247 -2.01 -20.17 8.03
C CYS A 247 -3.32 -20.04 7.24
N ARG A 248 -3.27 -20.05 5.89
CA ARG A 248 -4.50 -20.08 5.08
C ARG A 248 -5.31 -21.36 5.27
N ALA A 249 -4.65 -22.50 5.44
CA ALA A 249 -5.33 -23.78 5.68
C ALA A 249 -5.87 -23.91 7.12
N ASN A 250 -5.23 -23.26 8.09
CA ASN A 250 -5.67 -23.20 9.48
C ASN A 250 -5.39 -21.80 10.09
N PRO A 251 -6.33 -20.86 9.96
CA PRO A 251 -6.20 -19.47 10.43
C PRO A 251 -5.85 -19.33 11.92
N GLY A 252 -6.31 -20.27 12.75
CA GLY A 252 -6.06 -20.31 14.19
C GLY A 252 -4.79 -21.06 14.59
N ILE A 253 -3.94 -21.46 13.64
CA ILE A 253 -2.74 -22.22 13.97
C ILE A 253 -1.76 -21.38 14.79
N THR A 254 -1.40 -21.90 15.95
CA THR A 254 -0.41 -21.28 16.82
C THR A 254 0.99 -21.62 16.37
N VAL A 255 1.97 -20.84 16.81
CA VAL A 255 3.39 -21.10 16.50
C VAL A 255 3.78 -22.52 16.92
N ALA A 256 3.42 -22.96 18.12
CA ALA A 256 3.71 -24.33 18.57
C ALA A 256 3.16 -25.40 17.61
N ASN A 257 1.91 -25.25 17.16
CA ASN A 257 1.27 -26.22 16.29
C ASN A 257 1.86 -26.25 14.87
N VAL A 258 2.38 -25.12 14.37
CA VAL A 258 3.10 -25.07 13.09
C VAL A 258 4.32 -25.98 13.15
N PHE A 259 5.08 -25.91 14.24
CA PHE A 259 6.34 -26.64 14.36
C PHE A 259 6.24 -28.02 15.00
N GLU A 260 5.17 -28.34 15.75
CA GLU A 260 4.93 -29.68 16.30
C GLU A 260 4.68 -30.76 15.24
N ARG A 261 4.25 -30.39 14.02
CA ARG A 261 4.13 -31.31 12.86
C ARG A 261 5.43 -32.10 12.57
N ARG A 262 6.57 -31.61 13.07
CA ARG A 262 7.89 -32.23 13.08
C ARG A 262 7.97 -33.57 13.83
N LYS A 263 7.20 -33.79 14.90
CA LYS A 263 7.33 -35.00 15.73
C LYS A 263 6.72 -36.25 15.09
N ARG A 264 5.65 -36.10 14.30
CA ARG A 264 4.94 -37.25 13.69
C ARG A 264 5.59 -37.78 12.41
N ALA A 265 6.25 -36.94 11.60
CA ALA A 265 6.87 -37.37 10.34
C ALA A 265 8.25 -38.03 10.49
N ARG A 266 8.93 -37.87 11.64
CA ARG A 266 10.21 -38.53 11.95
C ARG A 266 10.07 -39.90 12.64
N HIS A 267 8.84 -40.33 12.95
CA HIS A 267 8.53 -41.60 13.64
C HIS A 267 7.78 -42.62 12.76
N THR A 268 7.79 -42.41 11.44
CA THR A 268 7.31 -43.35 10.42
C THR A 268 8.42 -43.55 9.40
#